data_AF-A0A821T9S4-F1
#
_entry.id   AF-A0A821T9S4-F1
#
_cell.length_a   1.000
_cell.length_b   1.000
_cell.length_c   1.000
_cell.angle_alpha   90.00
_cell.angle_beta   90.00
_cell.angle_gamma   90.00
#
_symmetry.space_group_name_H-M   'P 1'
#
loop_
_entity.id
_entity.type
_entity.pdbx_description
1 polymer ?
#
loop_
_entity_poly.entity_id
_entity_poly.type
_entity_poly.pdbx_seq_one_letter_code
_entity_poly.pdbx_strand_id
1 'polypeptide(L)'
;VPFSDASVIIVSFSGVPVAVVSFTGVAVAVVSFAGIVVGVVSFSDGSVTVVSFSGVPVAVVSFTSIGVAVVSFSDGSVTVV
;
A
#
# COMPACT_ATOMS: atom_id res chain seq x y z
N VAL A 1 -7.09 -7.97 -1.14
CA VAL A 1 -7.87 -7.18 -0.17
C VAL A 1 -8.20 -5.84 -0.82
N PRO A 2 -9.45 -5.64 -1.29
CA PRO A 2 -9.88 -4.40 -1.91
C PRO A 2 -10.41 -3.39 -0.86
N PHE A 3 -10.11 -2.12 -1.06
CA PHE A 3 -10.68 -0.96 -0.37
C PHE A 3 -11.24 0.00 -1.41
N SER A 4 -12.51 0.37 -1.26
CA SER A 4 -13.21 1.21 -2.23
C SER A 4 -14.07 2.26 -1.55
N ASP A 5 -14.06 3.48 -2.10
CA ASP A 5 -14.94 4.59 -1.70
C ASP A 5 -14.95 4.84 -0.18
N ALA A 6 -13.75 4.89 0.41
CA ALA A 6 -13.58 4.93 1.85
C ALA A 6 -12.64 6.06 2.30
N SER A 7 -12.96 6.64 3.46
CA SER A 7 -12.06 7.54 4.19
C SER A 7 -11.66 6.88 5.51
N VAL A 8 -10.36 6.65 5.68
CA VAL A 8 -9.82 5.92 6.83
C VAL A 8 -8.54 6.60 7.30
N ILE A 9 -8.29 6.66 8.61
CA ILE A 9 -7.05 7.28 9.10
C ILE A 9 -5.87 6.32 8.87
N ILE A 10 -5.99 5.06 9.27
CA ILE A 10 -4.88 4.10 9.27
C ILE A 10 -5.34 2.76 8.69
N VAL A 11 -4.51 2.20 7.82
CA VAL A 11 -4.59 0.80 7.37
C VAL A 11 -3.25 0.12 7.62
N SER A 12 -3.27 -1.06 8.23
CA SER A 12 -2.06 -1.82 8.57
C SER A 12 -2.19 -3.27 8.16
N PHE A 13 -1.15 -3.81 7.53
CA PHE A 13 -1.03 -5.21 7.15
C PHE A 13 0.21 -5.81 7.81
N SER A 14 0.02 -6.96 8.47
CA SER A 14 1.08 -7.70 9.13
C SER A 14 0.77 -9.20 9.15
N GLY A 15 1.81 -10.03 9.12
CA GLY A 15 1.68 -11.48 9.28
C GLY A 15 1.53 -12.23 7.96
N VAL A 16 0.34 -12.82 7.73
CA VAL A 16 0.12 -13.83 6.67
C VAL A 16 0.32 -13.23 5.26
N PRO A 17 0.93 -13.96 4.31
CA PRO A 17 1.11 -13.48 2.94
C PRO A 17 -0.19 -13.06 2.26
N VAL A 18 -0.13 -11.98 1.47
CA VAL A 18 -1.26 -11.47 0.71
C VAL A 18 -0.90 -11.38 -0.77
N ALA A 19 -1.70 -12.03 -1.63
CA ALA A 19 -1.42 -12.00 -3.07
C ALA A 19 -1.61 -10.59 -3.66
N VAL A 20 -2.73 -9.92 -3.35
CA VAL A 20 -3.10 -8.62 -3.93
C VAL A 20 -3.75 -7.72 -2.89
N VAL A 21 -3.37 -6.45 -2.86
CA VAL A 21 -4.05 -5.37 -2.13
C VAL A 21 -4.37 -4.25 -3.11
N SER A 22 -5.59 -3.72 -3.06
CA SER A 22 -6.04 -2.67 -3.98
C SER A 22 -6.80 -1.60 -3.24
N PHE A 23 -6.46 -0.34 -3.52
CA PHE A 23 -7.13 0.84 -3.01
C PHE A 23 -7.67 1.65 -4.19
N THR A 24 -8.96 1.95 -4.21
CA THR A 24 -9.62 2.71 -5.28
C THR A 24 -10.60 3.72 -4.68
N GLY A 25 -10.56 4.98 -5.10
CA GLY A 25 -11.51 5.97 -4.56
C GLY A 25 -11.30 6.28 -3.07
N VAL A 26 -10.05 6.23 -2.57
CA VAL A 26 -9.78 6.31 -1.12
C VAL A 26 -9.16 7.64 -0.69
N ALA A 27 -9.41 8.03 0.56
CA ALA A 27 -8.65 9.04 1.27
C ALA A 27 -8.07 8.43 2.55
N VAL A 28 -6.75 8.19 2.59
CA VAL A 28 -6.08 7.52 3.72
C VAL A 28 -4.93 8.36 4.26
N ALA A 29 -4.80 8.52 5.57
CA ALA A 29 -3.63 9.20 6.11
C ALA A 29 -2.40 8.28 6.05
N VAL A 30 -2.50 7.04 6.55
CA VAL A 30 -1.37 6.11 6.62
C VAL A 30 -1.75 4.71 6.16
N VAL A 31 -0.95 4.14 5.27
CA VAL A 31 -0.96 2.72 4.91
C VAL A 31 0.39 2.10 5.26
N SER A 32 0.37 1.00 6.01
CA SER A 32 1.58 0.34 6.51
C SER A 32 1.58 -1.16 6.25
N PHE A 33 2.70 -1.68 5.75
CA PHE A 33 2.96 -3.09 5.56
C PHE A 33 4.22 -3.46 6.37
N ALA A 34 4.11 -4.43 7.27
CA ALA A 34 5.21 -4.83 8.12
C ALA A 34 5.31 -6.36 8.26
N GLY A 35 6.50 -6.92 8.00
CA GLY A 35 6.80 -8.34 8.21
C GLY A 35 5.82 -9.29 7.49
N ILE A 36 5.50 -8.97 6.24
CA ILE A 36 4.52 -9.67 5.40
C ILE A 36 5.08 -9.82 3.99
N VAL A 37 4.64 -10.85 3.24
CA VAL A 37 4.93 -10.98 1.80
C VAL A 37 3.72 -10.49 1.01
N VAL A 38 3.93 -9.57 0.06
CA VAL A 38 2.84 -9.08 -0.80
C VAL A 38 3.17 -9.29 -2.28
N GLY A 39 2.24 -9.85 -3.05
CA GLY A 39 2.42 -9.94 -4.50
C GLY A 39 2.31 -8.56 -5.14
N VAL A 40 1.10 -8.01 -5.13
CA VAL A 40 0.78 -6.74 -5.79
C VAL A 40 0.09 -5.78 -4.82
N VAL A 41 0.51 -4.52 -4.83
CA VAL A 41 -0.21 -3.40 -4.19
C VAL A 41 -0.54 -2.36 -5.24
N SER A 42 -1.81 -2.02 -5.37
CA SER A 42 -2.27 -1.01 -6.32
C SER A 42 -3.07 0.08 -5.64
N PHE A 43 -2.80 1.31 -6.04
CA PHE A 43 -3.50 2.50 -5.59
C PHE A 43 -4.05 3.24 -6.81
N SER A 44 -5.35 3.50 -6.82
CA SER A 44 -6.03 4.22 -7.89
C SER A 44 -6.96 5.29 -7.31
N ASP A 45 -7.05 6.43 -7.99
CA ASP A 45 -8.10 7.45 -7.80
C ASP A 45 -8.31 7.87 -6.34
N GLY A 46 -7.53 8.82 -5.82
CA GLY A 46 -7.70 9.26 -4.42
C GLY A 46 -6.50 9.98 -3.83
N SER A 47 -6.31 9.84 -2.52
CA SER A 47 -5.12 10.34 -1.82
C SER A 47 -4.67 9.45 -0.68
N VAL A 48 -3.35 9.30 -0.53
CA VAL A 48 -2.71 8.68 0.63
C VAL A 48 -1.60 9.59 1.13
N THR A 49 -1.56 9.93 2.42
CA THR A 49 -0.47 10.80 2.90
C THR A 49 0.84 10.02 3.02
N VAL A 50 0.81 8.85 3.65
CA VAL A 50 2.00 8.02 3.88
C VAL A 50 1.74 6.57 3.49
N VAL A 51 2.66 5.98 2.73
CA VAL A 51 2.74 4.54 2.48
C VAL A 51 4.10 4.04 2.96
N SER A 52 4.11 3.04 3.84
CA SER A 52 5.34 2.49 4.40
C SER A 52 5.41 0.97 4.28
N PHE A 53 6.56 0.45 3.86
CA PHE A 53 6.87 -0.97 3.77
C PHE A 53 8.10 -1.28 4.63
N SER A 54 7.98 -2.20 5.59
CA SER A 54 9.06 -2.56 6.52
C SER A 54 9.26 -4.07 6.64
N GLY A 55 10.39 -4.60 6.19
CA GLY A 55 10.65 -6.05 6.17
C GLY A 55 9.69 -6.79 5.25
N VAL A 56 9.36 -6.20 4.09
CA VAL A 56 8.31 -6.68 3.18
C VAL A 56 8.88 -6.90 1.78
N PRO A 57 8.98 -8.14 1.28
CA PRO A 57 9.11 -8.37 -0.15
C PRO A 57 7.76 -8.06 -0.83
N VAL A 58 7.76 -7.08 -1.75
CA VAL A 58 6.62 -6.74 -2.60
C VAL A 58 7.02 -6.93 -4.06
N ALA A 59 6.30 -7.76 -4.81
CA ALA A 59 6.67 -7.97 -6.21
C ALA A 59 6.40 -6.72 -7.06
N VAL A 60 5.23 -6.08 -6.87
CA VAL A 60 4.81 -4.89 -7.62
C VAL A 60 4.04 -3.91 -6.74
N VAL A 61 4.39 -2.63 -6.81
CA VAL A 61 3.59 -1.50 -6.30
C VAL A 61 3.27 -0.57 -7.46
N SER A 62 2.01 -0.19 -7.61
CA SER A 62 1.57 0.73 -8.65
C SER A 62 0.65 1.84 -8.16
N PHE A 63 0.82 3.03 -8.73
CA PHE A 63 0.07 4.24 -8.40
C PHE A 63 -0.53 4.86 -9.67
N THR A 64 -1.85 4.94 -9.74
CA THR A 64 -2.57 5.50 -10.90
C THR A 64 -3.50 6.60 -10.43
N SER A 65 -3.41 7.82 -10.99
CA SER A 65 -4.36 8.91 -10.68
C SER A 65 -4.57 9.16 -9.17
N ILE A 66 -3.53 8.94 -8.35
CA ILE A 66 -3.59 9.06 -6.89
C ILE A 66 -2.50 9.99 -6.39
N GLY A 67 -2.85 10.84 -5.41
CA GLY A 67 -1.87 11.67 -4.72
C GLY A 67 -1.22 10.91 -3.56
N VAL A 68 0.09 10.70 -3.60
CA VAL A 68 0.85 10.13 -2.47
C VAL A 68 1.96 11.07 -2.04
N ALA A 69 1.94 11.50 -0.78
CA ALA A 69 2.93 12.48 -0.30
C ALA A 69 4.26 11.82 0.09
N VAL A 70 4.22 10.67 0.76
CA VAL A 70 5.42 9.96 1.20
C VAL A 70 5.28 8.47 0.92
N VAL A 71 6.32 7.89 0.32
CA VAL A 71 6.51 6.44 0.20
C VAL A 71 7.85 6.08 0.85
N SER A 72 7.85 5.09 1.72
CA SER A 72 9.05 4.64 2.44
C SER A 72 9.21 3.14 2.40
N PHE A 73 10.44 2.69 2.18
CA PHE A 73 10.83 1.29 2.17
C PHE A 73 11.97 1.09 3.16
N SER A 74 11.87 0.07 4.02
CA SER A 74 12.91 -0.26 4.99
C SER A 74 13.03 -1.78 5.07
N ASP A 75 14.14 -2.33 4.61
CA ASP A 75 14.38 -3.78 4.49
C ASP A 75 13.34 -4.52 3.62
N GLY A 76 13.79 -5.11 2.51
CA GLY A 76 12.94 -5.83 1.56
C GLY A 76 13.24 -5.47 0.11
N SER A 77 12.60 -6.18 -0.81
CA SER A 77 12.69 -5.91 -2.25
C SER A 77 11.35 -5.42 -2.75
N VAL A 78 11.32 -4.27 -3.43
CA VAL A 78 10.11 -3.73 -4.06
C VAL A 78 10.40 -3.29 -5.48
N THR A 79 9.52 -3.68 -6.40
CA THR A 79 9.41 -3.05 -7.73
C THR A 79 8.29 -2.02 -7.71
N VAL A 80 8.59 -0.78 -8.07
CA VAL A 80 7.59 0.29 -8.21
C VAL A 80 7.39 0.57 -9.70
N VAL A 81 6.12 0.63 -10.15
CA VAL A 81 5.72 0.79 -11.56
C VAL A 81 4.65 1.86 -11.70
#